data_AF-A0A356BEW7-F1
#
_entry.id   AF-A0A356BEW7-F1
#
_cell.length_a   1.000
_cell.length_b   1.000
_cell.length_c   1.000
_cell.angle_alpha   90.00
_cell.angle_beta   90.00
_cell.angle_gamma   90.00
#
_symmetry.space_group_name_H-M   'P 1'
#
loop_
_entity.id
_entity.type
_entity.pdbx_description
1 polymer ?
#
loop_
_entity_poly.entity_id
_entity_poly.type
_entity_poly.pdbx_seq_one_letter_code
_entity_poly.pdbx_strand_id
1 'polypeptide(L)'
;MIKHSLNVEAQSYGCWFVVNRGRIWLNKAGQVPVGEYRELTLSAEPEQVCLLGQDNDVNAYLLINHDQITDDDHWVSPRELLSAGESIFELAARAVQVALFLQTHRFCGQCGSAMNLVNWELAMLCNKC
;
A
#
# COMPACT_ATOMS: atom_id res chain seq x y z
N MET A 1 14.87 1.28 2.92
CA MET A 1 13.96 1.87 3.92
C MET A 1 12.70 2.32 3.18
N ILE A 2 11.51 2.05 3.73
CA ILE A 2 10.24 2.42 3.10
C ILE A 2 10.11 3.94 3.08
N LYS A 3 9.87 4.53 1.92
CA LYS A 3 9.54 5.95 1.79
C LYS A 3 8.02 6.06 1.72
N HIS A 4 7.41 6.91 2.54
CA HIS A 4 5.96 7.08 2.57
C HIS A 4 5.58 8.53 2.26
N SER A 5 4.28 8.81 2.19
CA SER A 5 3.74 10.15 1.88
C SER A 5 4.30 10.70 0.58
N LEU A 6 4.46 9.82 -0.42
CA LEU A 6 4.95 10.19 -1.73
C LEU A 6 3.85 10.86 -2.53
N ASN A 7 4.21 11.93 -3.24
CA ASN A 7 3.40 12.45 -4.34
C ASN A 7 3.88 11.75 -5.62
N VAL A 8 2.98 11.03 -6.27
CA VAL A 8 3.27 10.27 -7.48
C VAL A 8 2.67 11.00 -8.67
N GLU A 9 3.49 11.25 -9.70
CA GLU A 9 3.04 11.87 -10.94
C GLU A 9 2.31 10.84 -11.82
N ALA A 10 1.38 11.31 -12.65
CA ALA A 10 0.57 10.47 -13.53
C ALA A 10 1.39 9.53 -14.45
N GLN A 11 2.60 9.94 -14.86
CA GLN A 11 3.50 9.14 -15.72
C GLN A 11 4.48 8.24 -14.93
N SER A 12 4.42 8.24 -13.59
CA SER A 12 5.29 7.38 -12.79
C SER A 12 5.01 5.92 -13.13
N TYR A 13 6.05 5.17 -13.51
CA TYR A 13 5.94 3.75 -13.83
C TYR A 13 6.29 2.90 -12.60
N GLY A 14 5.52 1.85 -12.34
CA GLY A 14 5.74 0.99 -11.18
C GLY A 14 4.90 -0.27 -11.14
N CYS A 15 5.17 -1.08 -10.13
CA CYS A 15 4.35 -2.20 -9.69
C CYS A 15 3.48 -1.72 -8.51
N TRP A 16 2.16 -1.86 -8.64
CA TRP A 16 1.19 -1.15 -7.80
C TRP A 16 0.41 -2.10 -6.89
N PHE A 17 0.79 -2.17 -5.62
CA PHE A 17 0.06 -2.87 -4.58
C PHE A 17 -1.05 -1.96 -4.02
N VAL A 18 -2.22 -1.98 -4.66
CA VAL A 18 -3.40 -1.26 -4.17
C VAL A 18 -4.04 -2.07 -3.06
N VAL A 19 -4.03 -1.54 -1.84
CA VAL A 19 -4.52 -2.21 -0.62
C VAL A 19 -5.78 -1.55 -0.10
N ASN A 20 -6.78 -2.36 0.21
CA ASN A 20 -8.00 -1.94 0.90
C ASN A 20 -8.43 -3.06 1.88
N ARG A 21 -8.63 -2.71 3.15
CA ARG A 21 -9.04 -3.64 4.23
C ARG A 21 -8.23 -4.94 4.28
N GLY A 22 -6.91 -4.83 4.08
CA GLY A 22 -5.97 -5.97 4.13
C GLY A 22 -5.99 -6.88 2.90
N ARG A 23 -6.71 -6.50 1.85
CA ARG A 23 -6.72 -7.18 0.55
C ARG A 23 -6.02 -6.36 -0.50
N ILE A 24 -5.53 -7.05 -1.54
CA ILE A 24 -4.82 -6.46 -2.67
C ILE A 24 -5.70 -6.56 -3.91
N TRP A 25 -5.82 -5.47 -4.64
CA TRP A 25 -6.48 -5.49 -5.94
C TRP A 25 -5.56 -6.09 -7.00
N LEU A 26 -6.12 -7.00 -7.81
CA LEU A 26 -5.46 -7.55 -8.99
C LEU A 26 -6.14 -7.05 -10.26
N ASN A 27 -5.36 -6.96 -11.34
CA ASN A 27 -5.92 -6.70 -12.66
C ASN A 27 -6.75 -7.91 -13.16
N LYS A 28 -7.41 -7.76 -14.31
CA LYS A 28 -8.23 -8.82 -14.93
C LYS A 28 -7.46 -10.12 -15.26
N ALA A 29 -6.13 -10.06 -15.32
CA ALA A 29 -5.28 -11.22 -15.53
C ALA A 29 -4.88 -11.93 -14.21
N GLY A 30 -5.39 -11.46 -13.06
CA GLY A 30 -5.05 -12.01 -11.75
C GLY A 30 -3.63 -11.65 -11.30
N GLN A 31 -3.11 -10.51 -11.76
CA GLN A 31 -1.74 -10.06 -11.47
C GLN A 31 -1.75 -8.72 -10.75
N VAL A 32 -0.69 -8.46 -9.97
CA VAL A 32 -0.42 -7.12 -9.46
C VAL A 32 -0.18 -6.20 -10.66
N PRO A 33 -0.88 -5.05 -10.76
CA PRO A 33 -0.72 -4.15 -11.90
C PRO A 33 0.70 -3.60 -12.00
N VAL A 34 1.26 -3.63 -13.21
CA VAL A 34 2.53 -2.98 -13.55
C VAL A 34 2.28 -2.05 -14.72
N GLY A 35 2.62 -0.77 -14.57
CA GLY A 35 2.25 0.26 -15.54
C GLY A 35 2.44 1.67 -15.01
N GLU A 36 1.91 2.65 -15.74
CA GLU A 36 1.91 4.03 -15.28
C GLU A 36 0.80 4.29 -14.25
N TYR A 37 1.04 5.22 -13.31
CA TYR A 37 0.07 5.53 -12.25
C TYR A 37 -1.31 5.92 -12.81
N ARG A 38 -1.36 6.68 -13.91
CA ARG A 38 -2.62 7.06 -14.58
C ARG A 38 -3.44 5.91 -15.15
N GLU A 39 -2.84 4.73 -15.33
CA GLU A 39 -3.54 3.55 -15.82
C GLU A 39 -4.33 2.85 -14.71
N LEU A 40 -4.03 3.15 -13.44
CA LEU A 40 -4.85 2.73 -12.31
C LEU A 40 -6.17 3.49 -12.32
N THR A 41 -7.27 2.77 -12.54
CA THR A 41 -8.61 3.34 -12.40
C THR A 41 -9.01 3.33 -10.92
N LEU A 42 -8.53 4.31 -10.16
CA LEU A 42 -8.89 4.51 -8.76
C LEU A 42 -10.19 5.32 -8.67
N SER A 43 -11.09 4.94 -7.73
CA SER A 43 -12.37 5.65 -7.56
C SER A 43 -12.24 6.92 -6.71
N ALA A 44 -11.17 7.04 -5.95
CA ALA A 44 -10.75 8.23 -5.20
C ALA A 44 -9.22 8.34 -5.12
N GLU A 45 -8.75 9.51 -4.67
CA GLU A 45 -7.34 9.71 -4.34
C GLU A 45 -6.93 8.79 -3.17
N PRO A 46 -5.74 8.17 -3.23
CA PRO A 46 -5.25 7.30 -2.18
C PRO A 46 -4.99 8.08 -0.88
N GLU A 47 -5.22 7.47 0.27
CA GLU A 47 -4.88 8.07 1.58
C GLU A 47 -3.36 8.22 1.73
N GLN A 48 -2.61 7.25 1.21
CA GLN A 48 -1.17 7.21 1.33
C GLN A 48 -0.54 6.45 0.15
N VAL A 49 0.61 6.95 -0.31
CA VAL A 49 1.49 6.26 -1.25
C VAL A 49 2.85 6.00 -0.62
N CYS A 50 3.34 4.77 -0.70
CA CYS A 50 4.66 4.38 -0.18
C CYS A 50 5.48 3.61 -1.21
N LEU A 51 6.79 3.85 -1.28
CA LEU A 51 7.74 3.01 -2.00
C LEU A 51 8.22 1.88 -1.07
N LEU A 52 7.88 0.65 -1.42
CA LEU A 52 8.16 -0.56 -0.62
C LEU A 52 9.53 -1.18 -0.94
N GLY A 53 10.02 -0.97 -2.16
CA GLY A 53 11.20 -1.62 -2.72
C GLY A 53 11.13 -1.67 -4.24
N GLN A 54 11.71 -2.72 -4.83
CA GLN A 54 11.70 -2.98 -6.26
C GLN A 54 11.46 -4.47 -6.52
N ASP A 55 10.84 -4.78 -7.66
CA ASP A 55 10.78 -6.11 -8.25
C ASP A 55 11.33 -6.02 -9.68
N ASN A 56 12.36 -6.81 -10.02
CA ASN A 56 13.00 -6.80 -11.34
C ASN A 56 13.34 -5.37 -11.85
N ASP A 57 13.99 -4.56 -11.00
CA ASP A 57 14.34 -3.15 -11.23
C ASP A 57 13.15 -2.18 -11.41
N VAL A 58 11.91 -2.65 -11.25
CA VAL A 58 10.70 -1.82 -11.26
C VAL A 58 10.34 -1.43 -9.83
N ASN A 59 10.15 -0.13 -9.58
CA ASN A 59 9.71 0.37 -8.27
C ASN A 59 8.35 -0.23 -7.86
N ALA A 60 8.29 -0.75 -6.64
CA ALA A 60 7.08 -1.31 -6.05
C ALA A 60 6.44 -0.33 -5.07
N TYR A 61 5.21 0.06 -5.34
CA TYR A 61 4.46 1.05 -4.57
C TYR A 61 3.28 0.41 -3.84
N LEU A 62 3.05 0.84 -2.60
CA LEU A 62 1.79 0.65 -1.87
C LEU A 62 0.90 1.87 -2.14
N LEU A 63 -0.36 1.61 -2.48
CA LEU A 63 -1.45 2.58 -2.51
C LEU A 63 -2.53 2.16 -1.52
N ILE A 64 -2.82 2.99 -0.52
CA ILE A 64 -3.92 2.72 0.42
C ILE A 64 -5.21 3.33 -0.13
N ASN A 65 -6.16 2.48 -0.49
CA ASN A 65 -7.48 2.86 -0.93
C ASN A 65 -8.52 2.61 0.18
N HIS A 66 -9.41 3.57 0.39
CA HIS A 66 -10.51 3.49 1.38
C HIS A 66 -11.90 3.42 0.76
N ASP A 67 -11.99 3.39 -0.57
CA ASP A 67 -13.28 3.30 -1.25
C ASP A 67 -14.05 2.04 -0.85
N GLN A 68 -15.37 2.14 -0.98
CA GLN A 68 -16.22 0.98 -0.79
C GLN A 68 -15.96 -0.01 -1.93
N ILE A 69 -15.51 -1.21 -1.57
CA ILE A 69 -15.37 -2.32 -2.51
C ILE A 69 -16.78 -2.73 -2.94
N THR A 70 -17.14 -2.46 -4.19
CA THR A 70 -18.42 -2.81 -4.80
C THR A 70 -18.36 -4.12 -5.58
N ASP A 71 -17.18 -4.48 -6.08
CA ASP A 71 -16.88 -5.74 -6.75
C ASP A 71 -15.71 -6.42 -6.04
N ASP A 72 -15.95 -7.62 -5.52
CA ASP A 72 -15.01 -8.33 -4.66
C ASP A 72 -14.11 -9.31 -5.42
N ASP A 73 -14.42 -9.61 -6.69
CA ASP A 73 -13.80 -10.70 -7.45
C ASP A 73 -12.31 -10.46 -7.74
N HIS A 74 -11.85 -9.21 -7.65
CA HIS A 74 -10.48 -8.80 -7.92
C HIS A 74 -9.67 -8.49 -6.65
N TRP A 75 -10.27 -8.63 -5.45
CA TRP A 75 -9.61 -8.31 -4.18
C TRP A 75 -9.22 -9.58 -3.43
N VAL A 76 -7.91 -9.85 -3.40
CA VAL A 76 -7.37 -11.11 -2.86
C VAL A 76 -6.65 -10.91 -1.54
N SER A 77 -6.51 -12.01 -0.78
CA SER A 77 -5.52 -12.08 0.30
C SER A 77 -4.10 -12.05 -0.28
N PRO A 78 -3.10 -11.44 0.40
CA PRO A 78 -1.70 -11.56 -0.01
C PRO A 78 -1.22 -13.00 -0.19
N ARG A 79 -1.83 -13.97 0.51
CA ARG A 79 -1.50 -15.39 0.39
C ARG A 79 -1.77 -15.95 -1.00
N GLU A 80 -2.71 -15.39 -1.74
CA GLU A 80 -3.03 -15.84 -3.10
C GLU A 80 -1.91 -15.50 -4.09
N LEU A 81 -1.02 -14.55 -3.74
CA LEU A 81 0.17 -14.20 -4.51
C LEU A 81 1.37 -15.11 -4.23
N LEU A 82 1.23 -16.16 -3.40
CA LEU A 82 2.32 -17.12 -3.13
C LEU A 82 2.84 -17.77 -4.42
N SER A 83 1.96 -18.08 -5.38
CA SER A 83 2.35 -18.67 -6.67
C SER A 83 2.90 -17.66 -7.68
N ALA A 84 2.81 -16.36 -7.40
CA ALA A 84 3.31 -15.30 -8.29
C ALA A 84 4.84 -15.11 -8.17
N GLY A 85 5.48 -15.78 -7.22
CA GLY A 85 6.92 -15.71 -6.96
C GLY A 85 7.24 -15.04 -5.62
N GLU A 86 8.42 -15.37 -5.08
CA GLU A 86 8.87 -14.94 -3.75
C GLU A 86 8.89 -13.41 -3.61
N SER A 87 9.48 -12.70 -4.57
CA SER A 87 9.59 -11.23 -4.56
C SER A 87 8.22 -10.54 -4.52
N ILE A 88 7.28 -10.93 -5.39
CA ILE A 88 5.92 -10.37 -5.41
C ILE A 88 5.17 -10.69 -4.11
N PHE A 89 5.30 -11.90 -3.59
CA PHE A 89 4.67 -12.28 -2.34
C PHE A 89 5.22 -11.48 -1.14
N GLU A 90 6.54 -11.30 -1.04
CA GLU A 90 7.15 -10.49 0.01
C GLU A 90 6.69 -9.03 -0.04
N LEU A 91 6.64 -8.44 -1.24
CA LEU A 91 6.15 -7.09 -1.45
C LEU A 91 4.66 -6.97 -1.11
N ALA A 92 3.84 -7.94 -1.49
CA ALA A 92 2.42 -8.01 -1.14
C ALA A 92 2.18 -8.08 0.37
N ALA A 93 2.90 -8.96 1.07
CA ALA A 93 2.82 -9.10 2.52
C ALA A 93 3.26 -7.79 3.21
N ARG A 94 4.36 -7.19 2.74
CA ARG A 94 4.85 -5.89 3.23
C ARG A 94 3.84 -4.78 3.00
N ALA A 95 3.21 -4.71 1.82
CA ALA A 95 2.20 -3.71 1.48
C ALA A 95 1.04 -3.74 2.48
N VAL A 96 0.49 -4.92 2.75
CA VAL A 96 -0.62 -5.08 3.70
C VAL A 96 -0.19 -4.79 5.14
N GLN A 97 1.02 -5.20 5.56
CA GLN A 97 1.53 -4.90 6.90
C GLN A 97 1.73 -3.40 7.12
N VAL A 98 2.26 -2.68 6.14
CA VAL A 98 2.47 -1.23 6.20
C VAL A 98 1.14 -0.49 6.22
N ALA A 99 0.18 -0.90 5.38
CA ALA A 99 -1.16 -0.33 5.40
C ALA A 99 -1.84 -0.53 6.76
N LEU A 100 -1.74 -1.74 7.32
CA LEU A 100 -2.28 -2.05 8.65
C LEU A 100 -1.60 -1.20 9.74
N PHE A 101 -0.27 -1.08 9.71
CA PHE A 101 0.48 -0.26 10.67
C PHE A 101 -0.04 1.18 10.70
N LEU A 102 -0.18 1.81 9.53
CA LEU A 102 -0.68 3.18 9.40
C LEU A 102 -2.12 3.31 9.91
N GLN A 103 -2.96 2.31 9.65
CA GLN A 103 -4.33 2.28 10.14
C GLN A 103 -4.41 2.14 11.67
N THR A 104 -3.61 1.26 12.28
CA THR A 104 -3.75 0.91 13.70
C THR A 104 -3.02 1.87 14.65
N HIS A 105 -2.10 2.69 14.15
CA HIS A 105 -1.32 3.62 14.96
C HIS A 105 -1.73 5.08 14.77
N ARG A 106 -2.97 5.34 14.34
CA ARG A 106 -3.54 6.69 14.27
C ARG A 106 -3.67 7.36 15.63
N PHE A 107 -3.80 6.56 16.70
CA PHE A 107 -3.90 7.01 18.08
C PHE A 107 -2.92 6.24 18.96
N CYS A 108 -2.38 6.92 19.98
CA CYS A 108 -1.41 6.36 20.91
C CYS A 108 -2.06 5.31 21.80
N GLY A 109 -1.53 4.09 21.79
CA GLY A 109 -2.01 3.00 22.66
C GLY A 109 -1.85 3.28 24.16
N GLN A 110 -1.03 4.25 24.56
CA GLN A 110 -0.81 4.60 25.96
C GLN A 110 -1.70 5.74 26.46
N CYS A 111 -1.85 6.83 25.70
CA CYS A 111 -2.58 8.02 26.15
C CYS A 111 -3.81 8.39 25.31
N GLY A 112 -4.11 7.63 24.25
CA GLY A 112 -5.24 7.85 23.34
C GLY A 112 -5.15 9.09 22.44
N SER A 113 -4.06 9.85 22.50
CA SER A 113 -3.90 11.07 21.68
C SER A 113 -3.51 10.71 20.25
N ALA A 114 -3.92 11.54 19.28
CA ALA A 114 -3.55 11.34 17.88
C ALA A 114 -2.01 11.30 17.71
N MET A 115 -1.54 10.36 16.91
CA MET A 115 -0.11 10.21 16.59
C MET A 115 0.20 10.84 15.23
N ASN A 116 1.44 11.25 15.04
CA ASN A 116 1.93 11.80 13.79
C ASN A 116 2.87 10.80 13.11
N LEU A 117 2.68 10.62 11.80
CA LEU A 117 3.63 9.90 10.99
C LEU A 117 4.90 10.74 10.85
N VAL A 118 6.02 10.18 11.28
CA VAL A 118 7.36 10.75 11.14
C VAL A 118 7.73 10.81 9.65
N ASN A 119 8.51 11.80 9.19
CA ASN A 119 8.78 11.97 7.75
C ASN A 119 10.07 11.28 7.23
N TRP A 120 10.94 10.79 8.12
CA TRP A 120 12.23 10.17 7.76
C TRP A 120 12.23 8.64 7.85
N GLU A 121 11.19 8.04 8.44
CA GLU A 121 11.04 6.59 8.59
C GLU A 121 9.57 6.21 8.80
N LEU A 122 9.24 4.93 8.60
CA LEU A 122 7.91 4.42 8.89
C LEU A 122 7.73 4.25 10.41
N ALA A 123 7.41 5.34 11.10
CA ALA A 123 7.14 5.36 12.54
C ALA A 123 6.02 6.34 12.88
N MET A 124 5.21 5.99 13.89
CA MET A 124 4.19 6.88 14.44
C MET A 124 4.68 7.43 15.78
N LEU A 125 4.65 8.74 15.95
CA LEU A 125 5.12 9.45 17.14
C LEU A 125 3.93 10.05 17.91
N CYS A 126 3.89 9.82 19.23
CA CYS A 126 3.03 10.58 20.11
C CYS A 126 3.76 11.83 20.59
N ASN A 127 3.18 13.01 20.40
CA ASN A 127 3.79 14.27 20.88
C ASN A 127 3.41 14.61 22.32
N LYS A 128 2.60 13.77 22.98
CA LYS A 128 2.10 14.01 24.34
C LYS A 128 2.86 13.23 25.41
N CYS A 129 3.33 12.03 25.09
CA CYS A 129 4.04 11.13 26.00
C CYS A 129 5.21 10.47 25.30
#